data_AF-A0ABD5Y3M5-F1
#
_entry.id   AF-A0ABD5Y3M5-F1
#
_cell.length_a   1.000
_cell.length_b   1.000
_cell.length_c   1.000
_cell.angle_alpha   90.00
_cell.angle_beta   90.00
_cell.angle_gamma   90.00
#
_symmetry.space_group_name_H-M   'P 1'
#
loop_
_entity.id
_entity.type
_entity.pdbx_description
1 polymer ?
#
loop_
_entity_poly.entity_id
_entity_poly.type
_entity_poly.pdbx_seq_one_letter_code
_entity_poly.pdbx_strand_id
1 'polypeptide(L)'
;MSLDVALALLQLVALTIPPIAVLIQMLRKSENLPWRLRKLSFGLVIVSVVSFIATGVSVLTYFLVHVSVPGLLVVGLLLTVVGLIPFALFTGVLYKEHKAAHGP
;
A
#
# COMPACT_ATOMS: atom_id res chain seq x y z
N MET A 1 7.65 25.23 7.42
CA MET A 1 6.58 24.66 8.29
C MET A 1 5.64 23.73 7.52
N SER A 2 4.89 24.18 6.51
CA SER A 2 4.03 23.28 5.71
C SER A 2 4.81 22.24 4.89
N LEU A 3 5.95 22.63 4.32
CA LEU A 3 6.82 21.73 3.55
C LEU A 3 7.47 20.64 4.42
N ASP A 4 7.91 20.99 5.64
CA ASP A 4 8.54 20.07 6.58
C ASP A 4 7.56 19.01 7.09
N VAL A 5 6.33 19.43 7.43
CA VAL A 5 5.24 18.53 7.82
C VAL A 5 4.93 17.56 6.68
N ALA A 6 4.93 18.05 5.45
CA ALA A 6 4.52 17.26 4.31
C ALA A 6 5.63 16.31 3.80
N LEU A 7 6.91 16.67 3.98
CA LEU A 7 8.05 15.75 3.86
C LEU A 7 8.02 14.67 4.96
N ALA A 8 7.71 15.04 6.20
CA ALA A 8 7.55 14.07 7.29
C ALA A 8 6.39 13.09 7.01
N LEU A 9 5.29 13.57 6.42
CA LEU A 9 4.19 12.69 5.97
C LEU A 9 4.63 11.74 4.85
N LEU A 10 5.43 12.21 3.88
CA LEU A 10 6.00 11.35 2.84
C LEU A 10 6.93 10.27 3.40
N GLN A 11 7.76 10.62 4.40
CA GLN A 11 8.61 9.66 5.09
C GLN A 11 7.80 8.64 5.91
N LEU A 12 6.76 9.10 6.60
CA LEU A 12 5.80 8.24 7.30
C LEU A 12 5.15 7.24 6.34
N VAL A 13 4.73 7.71 5.17
CA VAL A 13 4.18 6.87 4.10
C VAL A 13 5.22 5.83 3.68
N ALA A 14 6.46 6.24 3.35
CA ALA A 14 7.53 5.32 2.97
C ALA A 14 7.83 4.25 4.04
N LEU A 15 7.74 4.60 5.33
CA LEU A 15 7.99 3.70 6.46
C LEU A 15 6.97 2.57 6.62
N THR A 16 5.78 2.69 6.01
CA THR A 16 4.73 1.66 6.11
C THR A 16 4.83 0.58 5.04
N ILE A 17 5.67 0.76 4.01
CA ILE A 17 5.87 -0.24 2.94
C ILE A 17 6.49 -1.55 3.49
N PRO A 18 7.57 -1.54 4.31
CA PRO A 18 8.14 -2.77 4.87
C PRO A 18 7.18 -3.58 5.77
N PRO A 19 6.41 -2.97 6.69
CA PRO A 19 5.38 -3.66 7.47
C PRO A 19 4.35 -4.39 6.61
N ILE A 20 3.90 -3.79 5.50
CA ILE A 20 2.93 -4.41 4.59
C ILE A 20 3.54 -5.65 3.92
N ALA A 21 4.79 -5.58 3.47
CA ALA A 21 5.50 -6.72 2.89
C ALA A 21 5.65 -7.87 3.90
N VAL A 22 5.96 -7.55 5.17
CA VAL A 22 6.04 -8.52 6.27
C VAL A 22 4.68 -9.14 6.57
N LEU A 23 3.59 -8.35 6.59
CA LEU A 23 2.23 -8.85 6.79
C LEU A 23 1.82 -9.85 5.71
N ILE A 24 2.14 -9.55 4.44
CA ILE A 24 1.91 -10.46 3.32
C ILE A 24 2.72 -11.76 3.49
N GLN A 25 3.98 -11.65 3.91
CA GLN A 25 4.84 -12.82 4.15
C GLN A 25 4.35 -13.68 5.32
N MET A 26 3.84 -13.06 6.39
CA MET A 26 3.25 -13.76 7.53
C MET A 26 1.91 -14.42 7.18
N LEU A 27 1.07 -13.76 6.38
CA LEU A 27 -0.14 -14.37 5.83
C LEU A 27 0.17 -15.61 5.00
N ARG A 28 1.23 -15.57 4.18
CA ARG A 28 1.65 -16.72 3.36
C ARG A 28 2.03 -17.94 4.20
N LYS A 29 2.60 -17.73 5.39
CA LYS A 29 3.01 -18.80 6.32
C LYS A 29 1.93 -19.24 7.31
N SER A 30 0.71 -18.69 7.25
CA SER A 30 -0.34 -18.89 8.25
C SER A 30 -1.12 -20.21 8.12
N GLU A 31 -0.45 -21.33 7.81
CA GLU A 31 -1.07 -22.63 7.49
C GLU A 31 -1.95 -23.20 8.60
N ASN A 32 -1.73 -22.76 9.85
CA ASN A 32 -2.45 -23.23 11.03
C ASN A 32 -3.78 -22.50 11.33
N LEU A 33 -4.17 -21.49 10.54
CA LEU A 33 -5.40 -20.73 10.80
C LEU A 33 -6.61 -21.29 10.03
N PRO A 34 -7.78 -21.42 10.69
CA PRO A 34 -9.01 -21.80 10.00
C PRO A 34 -9.39 -20.76 8.94
N TRP A 35 -9.91 -21.24 7.80
CA TRP A 35 -10.10 -20.46 6.58
C TRP A 35 -10.85 -19.13 6.78
N ARG A 36 -11.87 -19.10 7.65
CA ARG A 36 -12.62 -17.87 7.99
C ARG A 36 -11.72 -16.74 8.51
N LEU A 37 -10.79 -17.03 9.42
CA LEU A 37 -9.86 -16.05 9.98
C LEU A 37 -8.79 -15.66 8.96
N ARG A 38 -8.38 -16.60 8.10
CA ARG A 38 -7.42 -16.37 7.02
C ARG A 38 -7.98 -15.41 5.97
N LYS A 39 -9.24 -15.61 5.55
CA LYS A 39 -9.96 -14.72 4.64
C LYS A 39 -10.13 -13.31 5.21
N LEU A 40 -10.44 -13.20 6.51
CA LEU A 40 -10.53 -11.92 7.21
C LEU A 40 -9.18 -11.21 7.25
N SER A 41 -8.11 -11.94 7.55
CA SER A 41 -6.74 -11.39 7.62
C SER A 41 -6.25 -10.91 6.25
N PHE A 42 -6.53 -11.66 5.17
CA PHE A 42 -6.29 -11.20 3.81
C PHE A 42 -7.12 -9.97 3.45
N GLY A 43 -8.41 -9.95 3.83
CA GLY A 43 -9.27 -8.78 3.66
C GLY A 43 -8.71 -7.54 4.36
N LEU A 44 -8.23 -7.69 5.60
CA LEU A 44 -7.59 -6.61 6.37
C LEU A 44 -6.32 -6.11 5.70
N VAL A 45 -5.48 -7.00 5.15
CA VAL A 45 -4.27 -6.60 4.43
C VAL A 45 -4.62 -5.86 3.13
N ILE A 46 -5.61 -6.33 2.37
CA ILE A 46 -6.06 -5.64 1.15
C ILE A 46 -6.63 -4.27 1.48
N VAL A 47 -7.48 -4.17 2.50
CA VAL A 47 -8.04 -2.88 2.95
C VAL A 47 -6.93 -1.95 3.41
N SER A 48 -5.96 -2.44 4.18
CA SER A 48 -4.80 -1.66 4.62
C SER A 48 -3.98 -1.14 3.44
N VAL A 49 -3.72 -1.99 2.44
CA VAL A 49 -3.03 -1.60 1.19
C VAL A 49 -3.82 -0.53 0.44
N VAL A 50 -5.13 -0.71 0.25
CA VAL A 50 -5.98 0.24 -0.48
C VAL A 50 -6.07 1.58 0.25
N SER A 51 -6.27 1.56 1.58
CA SER A 51 -6.28 2.77 2.41
C SER A 51 -4.93 3.50 2.35
N PHE A 52 -3.83 2.75 2.35
CA PHE A 52 -2.49 3.32 2.24
C PHE A 52 -2.26 3.99 0.88
N ILE A 53 -2.62 3.32 -0.22
CA ILE A 53 -2.58 3.88 -1.58
C ILE A 53 -3.44 5.14 -1.66
N ALA A 54 -4.67 5.09 -1.15
CA ALA A 54 -5.59 6.23 -1.17
C ALA A 54 -5.04 7.43 -0.37
N THR A 55 -4.39 7.18 0.76
CA THR A 55 -3.71 8.23 1.55
C THR A 55 -2.57 8.85 0.75
N GLY A 56 -1.71 8.03 0.14
CA GLY A 56 -0.62 8.52 -0.71
C GLY A 56 -1.11 9.39 -1.87
N VAL A 57 -2.16 8.95 -2.57
CA VAL A 57 -2.78 9.72 -3.67
C VAL A 57 -3.41 11.02 -3.17
N SER A 58 -4.05 11.02 -2.00
CA SER A 58 -4.67 12.21 -1.41
C SER A 58 -3.61 13.25 -1.03
N VAL A 59 -2.53 12.83 -0.37
CA VAL A 59 -1.40 13.70 -0.02
C VAL A 59 -0.75 14.26 -1.28
N LEU A 60 -0.53 13.41 -2.30
CA LEU A 60 0.00 13.86 -3.58
C LEU A 60 -0.88 14.94 -4.23
N THR A 61 -2.18 14.69 -4.30
CA THR A 61 -3.14 15.61 -4.90
C THR A 61 -3.13 16.96 -4.18
N TYR A 62 -3.07 16.94 -2.85
CA TYR A 62 -2.93 18.16 -2.05
C TYR A 62 -1.68 18.95 -2.44
N PHE A 63 -0.53 18.29 -2.53
CA PHE A 63 0.72 18.91 -2.95
C PHE A 63 0.67 19.51 -4.35
N LEU A 64 0.09 18.80 -5.31
CA LEU A 64 -0.01 19.28 -6.70
C LEU A 64 -0.90 20.52 -6.84
N VAL A 65 -1.93 20.64 -5.99
CA VAL A 65 -2.91 21.74 -6.07
C VAL A 65 -2.48 22.95 -5.22
N HIS A 66 -1.91 22.72 -4.04
CA HIS A 66 -1.71 23.79 -3.05
C HIS A 66 -0.24 24.20 -2.83
N VAL A 67 0.72 23.45 -3.39
CA VAL A 67 2.14 23.71 -3.17
C VAL A 67 2.83 23.83 -4.53
N SER A 68 3.67 24.85 -4.70
CA SER A 68 4.54 25.00 -5.87
C SER A 68 5.69 23.99 -5.81
N VAL A 69 5.37 22.72 -6.07
CA VAL A 69 6.32 21.61 -6.01
C VAL A 69 7.27 21.65 -7.22
N PRO A 70 8.60 21.53 -7.02
CA PRO A 70 9.56 21.44 -8.12
C PRO A 70 9.21 20.31 -9.10
N GLY A 71 9.35 20.54 -10.41
CA GLY A 71 8.93 19.57 -11.44
C GLY A 71 9.54 18.17 -11.30
N LEU A 72 10.80 18.08 -10.84
CA LEU A 72 11.44 16.78 -10.54
C LEU A 72 10.74 15.99 -9.42
N LEU A 73 10.27 16.69 -8.38
CA LEU A 73 9.50 16.07 -7.30
C LEU A 73 8.14 15.57 -7.81
N VAL A 74 7.49 16.33 -8.70
CA VAL A 74 6.24 15.90 -9.36
C VAL A 74 6.46 14.61 -10.13
N VAL A 75 7.53 14.51 -10.93
CA VAL A 75 7.86 13.30 -11.69
C VAL A 75 8.12 12.11 -10.76
N GLY A 76 8.91 12.31 -9.69
CA GLY A 76 9.19 11.25 -8.71
C GLY A 76 7.92 10.77 -7.99
N LEU A 77 7.03 11.70 -7.65
CA LEU A 77 5.75 11.36 -7.01
C LEU A 77 4.80 10.63 -7.97
N LEU A 78 4.71 11.04 -9.23
CA LEU A 78 3.94 10.34 -10.26
C LEU A 78 4.48 8.92 -10.49
N LEU A 79 5.79 8.75 -10.56
CA LEU A 79 6.43 7.43 -10.63
C LEU A 79 6.08 6.56 -9.42
N THR A 80 5.98 7.16 -8.23
CA THR A 80 5.56 6.45 -7.02
C THR A 80 4.12 5.93 -7.16
N VAL A 81 3.20 6.74 -7.68
CA VAL A 81 1.82 6.32 -7.95
C VAL A 81 1.77 5.21 -9.00
N VAL A 82 2.54 5.33 -10.08
CA VAL A 82 2.65 4.28 -11.10
C VAL A 82 3.16 2.97 -10.48
N GLY A 83 4.10 3.04 -9.53
CA GLY A 83 4.62 1.89 -8.79
C GLY A 83 3.59 1.20 -7.87
N LEU A 84 2.52 1.90 -7.46
CA LEU A 84 1.43 1.29 -6.68
C LEU A 84 0.57 0.35 -7.53
N ILE A 85 0.51 0.55 -8.84
CA ILE A 85 -0.25 -0.31 -9.78
C ILE A 85 0.26 -1.76 -9.76
N PRO A 86 1.55 -2.04 -10.05
CA PRO A 86 2.07 -3.41 -10.02
C PRO A 86 1.97 -4.00 -8.60
N PHE A 87 2.09 -3.20 -7.55
CA PHE A 87 1.92 -3.66 -6.17
C PHE A 87 0.48 -4.11 -5.87
N ALA A 88 -0.52 -3.33 -6.29
CA ALA A 88 -1.93 -3.68 -6.15
C ALA A 88 -2.27 -4.94 -6.96
N LEU A 89 -1.76 -5.04 -8.19
CA LEU A 89 -1.91 -6.22 -9.04
C LEU A 89 -1.29 -7.47 -8.38
N PHE A 90 -0.06 -7.35 -7.86
CA PHE A 90 0.62 -8.45 -7.18
C PHE A 90 -0.15 -8.93 -5.94
N THR A 91 -0.68 -8.00 -5.15
CA THR A 91 -1.53 -8.32 -4.00
C THR A 91 -2.81 -9.06 -4.42
N GLY A 92 -3.43 -8.65 -5.52
CA GLY A 92 -4.58 -9.35 -6.10
C GLY A 92 -4.25 -10.76 -6.61
N VAL A 93 -3.09 -10.94 -7.26
CA VAL A 93 -2.60 -12.25 -7.69
C VAL A 93 -2.37 -13.15 -6.48
N LEU A 94 -1.70 -12.65 -5.43
CA LEU A 94 -1.50 -13.40 -4.19
C LEU A 94 -2.81 -13.83 -3.54
N TYR A 95 -3.83 -12.96 -3.53
CA TYR A 95 -5.16 -13.34 -3.05
C TYR A 95 -5.77 -14.47 -3.88
N LYS A 96 -5.65 -14.40 -5.21
CA LYS A 96 -6.18 -15.41 -6.13
C LYS A 96 -5.46 -16.76 -5.96
N GLU A 97 -4.13 -16.75 -5.90
CA GLU A 97 -3.34 -17.96 -5.62
C GLU A 97 -3.69 -18.55 -4.25
N HIS A 98 -3.78 -17.70 -3.22
CA HIS A 98 -4.08 -18.18 -1.88
C HIS A 98 -5.48 -18.80 -1.79
N LYS A 99 -6.47 -18.19 -2.45
CA LYS A 99 -7.82 -18.76 -2.59
C LYS A 99 -7.82 -20.08 -3.37
N ALA A 100 -6.99 -20.22 -4.40
CA ALA A 100 -6.89 -21.47 -5.15
C ALA A 100 -6.21 -22.59 -4.35
N ALA A 101 -5.16 -22.26 -3.59
CA ALA A 101 -4.40 -23.24 -2.81
C ALA A 101 -5.14 -23.72 -1.56
N HIS A 102 -6.01 -22.90 -0.97
CA HIS A 102 -6.64 -23.21 0.31
C HIS A 102 -8.17 -23.26 0.28
N GLY A 103 -8.81 -22.88 -0.83
CA GLY A 103 -10.25 -23.04 -1.10
C GLY A 103 -11.19 -22.35 -0.09
N PRO A 104 -12.50 -22.29 -0.35
CA PRO A 104 -13.49 -22.19 0.73
C PRO A 104 -13.40 -23.36 1.71
#